data_AF-A0A524FZ19-F1
#
_entry.id   AF-A0A524FZ19-F1
#
_cell.length_a   1.000
_cell.length_b   1.000
_cell.length_c   1.000
_cell.angle_alpha   90.00
_cell.angle_beta   90.00
_cell.angle_gamma   90.00
#
_symmetry.space_group_name_H-M   'P 1'
#
loop_
_entity.id
_entity.type
_entity.pdbx_description
1 polymer ?
#
loop_
_entity_poly.entity_id
_entity_poly.type
_entity_poly.pdbx_seq_one_letter_code
_entity_poly.pdbx_strand_id
1 'polypeptide(L)'
;MQQTIQGTIVSRQLGTFGKDEIVYGYIGIKTSSGEQIAIKVDSYTWYETLELGSDVLIEAVNLGSTDIVVARKISISPNLIGQSDQSAVATT
;
A
#
# COMPACT_ATOMS: atom_id res chain seq x y z
N MET A 1 -7.49 11.96 -12.95
CA MET A 1 -6.09 11.93 -13.39
C MET A 1 -5.41 10.75 -12.73
N GLN A 2 -4.51 10.06 -13.43
CA GLN A 2 -3.73 8.97 -12.86
C GLN A 2 -2.45 9.53 -12.26
N GLN A 3 -2.09 9.07 -11.06
CA GLN A 3 -0.90 9.49 -10.34
C GLN A 3 -0.23 8.31 -9.65
N THR A 4 1.08 8.40 -9.49
CA THR A 4 1.87 7.39 -8.80
C THR A 4 2.30 7.95 -7.44
N ILE A 5 2.01 7.21 -6.37
CA ILE A 5 2.34 7.57 -5.00
C ILE A 5 3.32 6.53 -4.46
N GLN A 6 4.42 6.99 -3.88
CA GLN A 6 5.40 6.12 -3.22
C GLN A 6 5.45 6.45 -1.73
N GLY A 7 5.46 5.42 -0.89
CA GLY A 7 5.57 5.60 0.54
C GLY A 7 5.41 4.30 1.32
N THR A 8 5.33 4.43 2.64
CA THR A 8 5.17 3.31 3.57
C THR A 8 3.74 3.24 4.07
N ILE A 9 3.16 2.03 4.13
CA ILE A 9 1.84 1.82 4.75
C ILE A 9 1.96 2.01 6.27
N VAL A 10 1.32 3.04 6.82
CA VAL A 10 1.41 3.40 8.26
C VAL A 10 0.11 3.19 9.02
N SER A 11 -1.02 3.05 8.32
CA SER A 11 -2.29 2.69 8.93
C SER A 11 -3.15 1.88 7.96
N ARG A 12 -4.05 1.06 8.51
CA ARG A 12 -5.04 0.32 7.73
C ARG A 12 -6.37 0.30 8.47
N GLN A 13 -7.43 0.61 7.75
CA GLN A 13 -8.81 0.44 8.18
C GLN A 13 -9.50 -0.33 7.06
N LEU A 14 -9.36 -1.65 7.11
CA LEU A 14 -9.85 -2.58 6.11
C LEU A 14 -10.94 -3.48 6.71
N GLY A 15 -11.95 -3.76 5.92
CA GLY A 15 -12.96 -4.77 6.20
C GLY A 15 -13.01 -5.78 5.07
N THR A 16 -13.35 -7.01 5.40
CA THR A 16 -13.69 -8.06 4.43
C THR A 16 -15.19 -8.18 4.32
N PHE A 17 -15.69 -8.30 3.09
CA PHE A 17 -17.12 -8.43 2.83
C PHE A 17 -17.40 -9.65 1.93
N GLY A 18 -18.44 -10.40 2.29
CA GLY A 18 -18.90 -11.56 1.54
C GLY A 18 -18.04 -12.81 1.77
N LYS A 19 -18.40 -13.88 1.06
CA LYS A 19 -17.69 -15.17 1.14
C LYS A 19 -16.38 -15.18 0.36
N ASP A 20 -16.23 -14.25 -0.58
CA ASP A 20 -15.08 -14.16 -1.48
C ASP A 20 -13.95 -13.27 -0.91
N GLU A 21 -13.99 -12.97 0.40
CA GLU A 21 -12.97 -12.21 1.14
C GLU A 21 -12.60 -10.86 0.48
N ILE A 22 -13.58 -10.19 -0.13
CA ILE A 22 -13.32 -8.94 -0.84
C ILE A 22 -12.91 -7.88 0.18
N VAL A 23 -11.71 -7.32 0.00
CA VAL A 23 -11.13 -6.30 0.88
C VAL A 23 -11.55 -4.91 0.45
N TYR A 24 -12.07 -4.13 1.40
CA TYR A 24 -12.44 -2.73 1.21
C TYR A 24 -11.94 -1.88 2.37
N GLY A 25 -11.68 -0.60 2.10
CA GLY A 25 -11.46 0.38 3.16
C GLY A 25 -10.41 1.40 2.76
N TYR A 26 -9.57 1.77 3.72
CA TYR A 26 -8.51 2.74 3.52
C TYR A 26 -7.19 2.25 4.10
N ILE A 27 -6.11 2.60 3.42
CA ILE A 27 -4.75 2.54 3.95
C ILE A 27 -4.20 3.96 4.02
N GLY A 28 -3.43 4.26 5.06
CA GLY A 28 -2.69 5.51 5.17
C GLY A 28 -1.26 5.31 4.70
N ILE A 29 -0.81 6.15 3.79
CA ILE A 29 0.53 6.11 3.20
C ILE A 29 1.31 7.32 3.69
N LYS A 30 2.49 7.07 4.28
CA LYS A 30 3.44 8.13 4.60
C LYS A 30 4.46 8.23 3.47
N THR A 31 4.52 9.36 2.79
CA THR A 31 5.48 9.62 1.71
C THR A 31 6.85 10.00 2.28
N SER A 32 7.87 10.05 1.41
CA SER A 32 9.21 10.51 1.78
C SER A 32 9.27 11.97 2.24
N SER A 33 8.32 12.81 1.81
CA SER A 33 8.17 14.19 2.29
C SER A 33 7.52 14.28 3.68
N GLY A 34 7.06 13.15 4.23
CA GLY A 34 6.37 13.08 5.52
C GLY A 34 4.87 13.34 5.44
N GLU A 35 4.33 13.62 4.25
CA GLU A 35 2.89 13.74 4.03
C GLU A 35 2.19 12.40 4.29
N GLN A 36 0.99 12.46 4.86
CA GLN A 36 0.15 11.28 5.07
C GLN A 36 -1.09 11.37 4.20
N ILE A 37 -1.26 10.37 3.34
CA ILE A 37 -2.32 10.33 2.34
C ILE A 37 -3.19 9.11 2.61
N ALA A 38 -4.50 9.31 2.70
CA ALA A 38 -5.47 8.22 2.78
C ALA A 38 -5.78 7.70 1.36
N ILE A 39 -5.57 6.41 1.14
CA ILE A 39 -5.81 5.74 -0.13
C ILE A 39 -6.92 4.73 0.05
N LYS A 40 -8.00 4.88 -0.73
CA LYS A 40 -9.10 3.93 -0.77
C LYS A 40 -8.66 2.64 -1.46
N VAL A 41 -8.95 1.52 -0.81
CA VAL A 41 -8.88 0.17 -1.38
C VAL A 41 -10.32 -0.30 -1.64
N ASP A 42 -10.57 -0.75 -2.86
CA ASP A 42 -11.85 -1.32 -3.27
C ASP A 42 -11.66 -2.69 -3.95
N SER A 43 -12.77 -3.33 -4.34
CA SER A 43 -12.77 -4.64 -4.99
C SER A 43 -12.00 -4.71 -6.30
N TYR A 44 -11.70 -3.57 -6.90
CA TYR A 44 -10.96 -3.47 -8.16
C TYR A 44 -9.51 -3.08 -7.92
N THR A 45 -9.09 -2.85 -6.68
CA THR A 45 -7.69 -2.64 -6.33
C THR A 45 -6.95 -3.97 -6.38
N TRP A 46 -5.99 -4.07 -7.29
CA TRP A 46 -5.01 -5.15 -7.24
C TRP A 46 -3.87 -4.76 -6.29
N TYR A 47 -3.39 -5.70 -5.46
CA TYR A 47 -2.32 -5.43 -4.52
C TYR A 47 -1.41 -6.65 -4.30
N GLU A 48 -0.12 -6.39 -4.08
CA GLU A 48 0.85 -7.38 -3.60
C GLU A 48 0.85 -7.47 -2.07
N THR A 49 0.68 -6.33 -1.39
CA THR A 49 0.65 -6.24 0.07
C THR A 49 -0.27 -5.12 0.54
N LEU A 50 -0.86 -5.31 1.71
CA LEU A 50 -1.56 -4.28 2.50
C LEU A 50 -1.02 -4.22 3.94
N GLU A 51 0.13 -4.83 4.18
CA GLU A 51 0.73 -4.95 5.51
C GLU A 51 1.37 -3.64 5.96
N LEU A 52 1.19 -3.32 7.24
CA LEU A 52 1.80 -2.16 7.87
C LEU A 52 3.34 -2.26 7.81
N GLY A 53 3.99 -1.13 7.56
CA GLY A 53 5.45 -1.05 7.41
C GLY A 53 5.96 -1.41 6.01
N SER A 54 5.10 -1.89 5.10
CA SER A 54 5.51 -2.17 3.72
C SER A 54 5.78 -0.88 2.95
N ASP A 55 6.91 -0.80 2.29
CA ASP A 55 7.19 0.22 1.28
C ASP A 55 6.54 -0.17 -0.04
N VAL A 56 5.72 0.73 -0.58
CA VAL A 56 4.88 0.45 -1.75
C VAL A 56 4.93 1.56 -2.78
N LEU A 57 4.68 1.16 -4.02
CA LEU A 57 4.37 2.03 -5.16
C LEU A 57 2.90 1.82 -5.53
N ILE A 58 2.14 2.91 -5.54
CA ILE A 58 0.70 2.89 -5.71
C ILE A 58 0.31 3.66 -6.97
N GLU A 59 -0.35 3.00 -7.90
CA GLU A 59 -1.04 3.65 -9.00
C GLU A 59 -2.45 4.01 -8.54
N ALA A 60 -2.73 5.31 -8.46
CA ALA A 60 -3.96 5.84 -7.90
C ALA A 60 -4.66 6.82 -8.85
N VAL A 61 -5.97 6.96 -8.64
CA VAL A 61 -6.83 7.91 -9.35
C VAL A 61 -7.75 8.62 -8.39
N ASN A 62 -8.05 9.89 -8.64
CA ASN A 62 -9.14 10.56 -7.92
C ASN A 62 -10.48 10.01 -8.41
N LEU A 63 -11.39 9.75 -7.46
CA LEU A 63 -12.71 9.25 -7.75
C LEU A 63 -13.60 10.40 -8.27
N GLY A 64 -13.75 10.49 -9.58
CA GLY A 64 -14.54 11.54 -10.23
C GLY A 64 -14.01 12.93 -9.89
N SER A 65 -14.88 13.80 -9.38
CA SER A 65 -14.56 15.16 -8.92
C SER A 65 -14.41 15.26 -7.40
N THR A 66 -14.21 14.14 -6.70
CA THR A 66 -14.01 14.12 -5.25
C THR A 66 -12.52 14.16 -4.91
N ASP A 67 -12.22 14.44 -3.63
CA ASP A 67 -10.87 14.37 -3.07
C ASP A 67 -10.45 12.94 -2.68
N ILE A 68 -11.27 11.93 -2.99
CA ILE A 68 -10.99 10.54 -2.64
C ILE A 68 -10.00 9.98 -3.65
N VAL A 69 -8.82 9.59 -3.16
CA VAL A 69 -7.79 8.90 -3.94
C VAL A 69 -8.00 7.40 -3.82
N VAL A 70 -8.15 6.71 -4.95
CA VAL A 70 -8.43 5.27 -5.04
C VAL A 70 -7.26 4.54 -5.67
N ALA A 71 -6.77 3.50 -5.02
CA ALA A 71 -5.74 2.63 -5.58
C ALA A 71 -6.32 1.74 -6.68
N ARG A 72 -5.62 1.66 -7.79
CA ARG A 72 -5.85 0.64 -8.83
C ARG A 72 -4.83 -0.47 -8.75
N LYS A 73 -3.59 -0.13 -8.40
CA LYS A 73 -2.51 -1.09 -8.21
C LYS A 73 -1.64 -0.69 -7.02
N ILE A 74 -1.29 -1.66 -6.17
CA ILE A 74 -0.33 -1.50 -5.07
C ILE A 74 0.76 -2.57 -5.24
N SER A 75 1.99 -2.15 -5.54
CA SER A 75 3.14 -3.05 -5.65
C SER A 75 4.16 -2.77 -4.56
N ILE A 76 4.90 -3.79 -4.12
CA ILE A 76 6.03 -3.63 -3.21
C ILE A 76 7.10 -2.80 -3.92
N SER A 77 7.62 -1.81 -3.22
CA SER A 77 8.74 -1.02 -3.72
C SER A 77 10.00 -1.89 -3.78
N PRO A 78 10.74 -1.90 -4.90
CA PRO A 78 11.90 -2.78 -5.09
C PRO A 78 13.06 -2.56 -4.11
N ASN A 79 13.01 -1.50 -3.29
CA ASN A 79 14.00 -1.28 -2.22
C ASN A 79 13.99 -2.35 -1.12
N LEU A 80 12.98 -3.24 -1.06
CA LEU A 80 12.90 -4.33 -0.08
C LEU A 80 13.47 -5.68 -0.55
N ILE A 81 13.96 -5.82 -1.80
CA ILE A 81 14.52 -7.09 -2.31
C ILE A 81 15.97 -7.33 -1.81
N GLY A 82 16.52 -6.48 -0.94
CA GLY A 82 17.94 -6.51 -0.54
C GLY A 82 18.29 -6.77 0.93
N GLN A 83 17.35 -7.04 1.83
CA GLN A 83 17.64 -7.08 3.28
C GLN A 83 17.22 -8.35 4.05
N SER A 84 16.96 -9.47 3.38
CA SER A 84 16.55 -10.70 4.06
C SER A 84 17.57 -11.84 4.01
N ASP A 85 18.89 -11.60 3.92
CA ASP A 85 19.90 -12.69 3.92
C ASP A 85 21.30 -12.34 4.49
N GLN A 86 21.40 -11.56 5.58
CA GLN A 86 22.66 -11.51 6.36
C GLN A 86 22.38 -11.43 7.87
N SER A 87 21.91 -12.53 8.46
CA SER A 87 21.98 -12.75 9.92
C SER A 87 21.98 -14.25 10.24
N ALA A 88 23.06 -14.93 9.85
CA ALA A 88 23.61 -16.16 10.42
C ALA A 88 24.83 -16.46 9.53
N VAL A 89 26.10 -16.46 9.99
CA VAL A 89 26.63 -17.27 11.07
C VAL A 89 27.85 -16.55 11.65
N ALA A 90 27.80 -16.20 12.93
CA ALA A 90 28.98 -15.88 13.73
C ALA A 90 28.96 -16.81 14.93
N THR A 91 29.60 -17.97 14.84
CA THR A 91 30.00 -18.75 16.04
C THR A 91 31.13 -19.73 15.67
N THR A 92 32.29 -19.46 16.27
CA THR A 92 33.37 -20.37 16.73
C THR A 92 34.13 -21.26 15.74
#